data_AF-A0A2P4YD83-F1
#
_entry.id   AF-A0A2P4YD83-F1
#
_cell.length_a   1.000
_cell.length_b   1.000
_cell.length_c   1.000
_cell.angle_alpha   90.00
_cell.angle_beta   90.00
_cell.angle_gamma   90.00
#
_symmetry.space_group_name_H-M   'P 1'
#
loop_
_entity.id
_entity.type
_entity.pdbx_description
1 polymer ?
#
loop_
_entity_poly.entity_id
_entity_poly.type
_entity_poly.pdbx_seq_one_letter_code
_entity_poly.pdbx_strand_id
1 'polypeptide(L)'
;MDYDRFLKDDCIGNANLALAPFLEKKQSEVVSYELEVPPDYDKQKRKSVLFLEIKVTPNERVDQVLELWENQRYHIVKKWTTDTHISGSTERKRWSSVTDANISSNAFEEVAPKVPSHLKAEGWTLDVSQGDDNGWIYAPSFSGPWQKDPFTLAMVRRRKWINRCTAPDNQ
;
A
#
# COMPACT_ATOMS: atom_id res chain seq x y z
N MET A 1 -27.63 24.22 11.76
CA MET A 1 -26.78 23.85 12.90
C MET A 1 -27.69 23.83 14.11
N ASP A 2 -28.43 22.74 14.28
CA ASP A 2 -29.16 22.38 15.48
C ASP A 2 -28.17 21.87 16.51
N TYR A 3 -27.67 22.79 17.35
CA TYR A 3 -26.78 22.44 18.45
C TYR A 3 -27.61 21.97 19.65
N ASP A 4 -28.06 20.71 19.63
CA ASP A 4 -28.68 20.10 20.80
C ASP A 4 -27.60 19.63 21.79
N ARG A 5 -27.39 20.42 22.85
CA ARG A 5 -26.37 20.18 23.90
C ARG A 5 -26.53 18.89 24.71
N PHE A 6 -27.65 18.17 24.57
CA PHE A 6 -28.00 17.02 25.42
C PHE A 6 -28.60 15.82 24.67
N LEU A 7 -28.81 15.91 23.35
CA LEU A 7 -29.34 14.83 22.52
C LEU A 7 -28.29 14.42 21.49
N LYS A 8 -28.31 13.14 21.12
CA LYS A 8 -27.43 12.61 20.08
C LYS A 8 -27.98 13.07 18.73
N ASP A 9 -27.12 13.61 17.86
CA ASP A 9 -27.51 14.05 16.51
C ASP A 9 -28.28 12.95 15.77
N ASP A 10 -29.46 13.30 15.26
CA ASP A 10 -30.30 12.40 14.48
C ASP A 10 -29.77 12.27 13.04
N CYS A 11 -29.61 11.04 12.57
CA CYS A 11 -29.23 10.78 11.18
C CYS A 11 -30.41 11.08 10.25
N ILE A 12 -30.34 12.14 9.46
CA ILE A 12 -31.42 12.55 8.54
C ILE A 12 -31.39 11.86 7.17
N GLY A 13 -30.31 11.13 6.86
CA GLY A 13 -30.16 10.40 5.59
C GLY A 13 -28.73 9.94 5.33
N ASN A 14 -28.58 8.93 4.45
CA ASN A 14 -27.29 8.40 4.01
C ASN A 14 -27.15 8.52 2.48
N ALA A 15 -25.93 8.73 1.98
CA ALA A 15 -25.63 8.66 0.55
C ALA A 15 -24.42 7.75 0.33
N ASN A 16 -24.53 6.83 -0.64
CA ASN A 16 -23.46 5.93 -1.03
C ASN A 16 -22.88 6.37 -2.38
N LEU A 17 -21.59 6.74 -2.41
CA LEU A 17 -20.94 7.27 -3.60
C LEU A 17 -19.84 6.31 -4.08
N ALA A 18 -19.94 5.84 -5.32
CA ALA A 18 -18.86 5.11 -5.97
C ALA A 18 -17.72 6.06 -6.32
N LEU A 19 -16.49 5.73 -5.90
CA LEU A 19 -15.34 6.60 -6.11
C LEU A 19 -14.65 6.41 -7.48
N ALA A 20 -14.85 5.26 -8.13
CA ALA A 20 -14.22 4.92 -9.41
C ALA A 20 -14.42 5.99 -10.52
N PRO A 21 -15.62 6.61 -10.68
CA PRO A 21 -15.83 7.64 -11.70
C PRO A 21 -14.95 8.90 -11.53
N PHE A 22 -14.49 9.21 -10.31
CA PHE A 22 -13.67 10.40 -10.06
C PHE A 22 -12.21 10.21 -10.48
N LEU A 23 -11.78 8.98 -10.81
CA LEU A 23 -10.45 8.73 -11.36
C LEU A 23 -10.33 9.20 -12.82
N GLU A 24 -11.44 9.21 -13.56
CA GLU A 24 -11.48 9.58 -14.98
C GLU A 24 -11.84 11.05 -15.20
N LYS A 25 -12.63 11.64 -14.29
CA LYS A 25 -13.07 13.04 -14.38
C LYS A 25 -11.99 14.01 -13.87
N LYS A 26 -11.41 14.80 -14.77
CA LYS A 26 -10.40 15.83 -14.46
C LYS A 26 -10.97 17.14 -13.89
N GLN A 27 -12.26 17.41 -14.10
CA GLN A 27 -12.95 18.58 -13.59
C GLN A 27 -13.99 18.15 -12.57
N SER A 28 -14.05 18.86 -11.44
CA SER A 28 -15.08 18.69 -10.43
C SER A 28 -16.31 19.51 -10.81
N GLU A 29 -17.49 18.97 -10.52
CA GLU A 29 -18.78 19.63 -10.72
C GLU A 29 -19.67 19.34 -9.50
N VAL A 30 -20.60 20.25 -9.21
CA VAL A 30 -21.60 20.04 -8.16
C VAL A 30 -22.64 19.05 -8.69
N VAL A 31 -22.71 17.86 -8.08
CA VAL A 31 -23.65 16.80 -8.42
C VAL A 31 -24.64 16.59 -7.27
N SER A 32 -25.88 16.27 -7.62
CA SER A 32 -26.92 15.86 -6.68
C SER A 32 -26.87 14.35 -6.39
N TYR A 33 -26.94 13.99 -5.11
CA TYR A 33 -26.99 12.62 -4.61
C TYR A 33 -28.29 12.43 -3.82
N GLU A 34 -29.08 11.43 -4.19
CA GLU A 34 -30.30 11.11 -3.45
C GLU A 34 -29.94 10.52 -2.09
N LEU A 35 -30.64 10.97 -1.05
CA LEU A 35 -30.45 10.45 0.30
C LEU A 35 -31.37 9.26 0.54
N GLU A 36 -30.82 8.18 1.08
CA GLU A 36 -31.57 7.12 1.72
C GLU A 36 -32.06 7.65 3.09
N VAL A 37 -33.34 8.01 3.14
CA VAL A 37 -33.97 8.63 4.31
C VAL A 37 -34.48 7.55 5.27
N PRO A 38 -34.20 7.66 6.60
CA PRO A 38 -34.73 6.71 7.58
C PRO A 38 -36.27 6.68 7.65
N PRO A 39 -36.87 5.56 8.07
CA PRO A 39 -38.34 5.39 8.11
C PRO A 39 -39.08 6.45 8.94
N ASP A 40 -38.45 6.97 9.98
CA ASP A 40 -39.02 8.01 10.86
C ASP A 40 -39.33 9.31 10.10
N TYR A 41 -38.69 9.49 8.96
CA TYR A 41 -38.77 10.65 8.09
C TYR A 41 -39.53 10.38 6.78
N ASP A 42 -40.08 9.17 6.57
CA ASP A 42 -40.79 8.77 5.35
C ASP A 42 -42.07 9.60 5.10
N LYS A 43 -42.69 10.07 6.18
CA LYS A 43 -43.92 10.89 6.13
C LYS A 43 -43.72 12.29 5.56
N GLN A 44 -42.47 12.74 5.40
CA GLN A 44 -42.18 14.09 4.89
C GLN A 44 -42.60 14.29 3.44
N LYS A 45 -42.70 13.21 2.65
CA LYS A 45 -43.03 13.24 1.21
C LYS A 45 -42.20 14.26 0.41
N ARG A 46 -40.94 14.45 0.79
CA ARG A 46 -39.99 15.34 0.10
C ARG A 46 -38.85 14.53 -0.50
N LYS A 47 -38.36 14.99 -1.66
CA LYS A 47 -37.15 14.46 -2.26
C LYS A 47 -35.93 15.04 -1.55
N SER A 48 -35.31 14.25 -0.68
CA SER A 48 -34.08 14.63 0.04
C SER A 48 -32.86 14.38 -0.84
N VAL A 49 -32.10 15.45 -1.10
CA VAL A 49 -30.96 15.44 -2.02
C VAL A 49 -29.80 16.20 -1.40
N LEU A 50 -28.59 15.66 -1.53
CA LEU A 50 -27.34 16.27 -1.12
C LEU A 50 -26.56 16.74 -2.35
N PHE A 51 -26.17 18.01 -2.38
CA PHE A 51 -25.32 18.55 -3.45
C PHE A 51 -23.87 18.54 -2.99
N LEU A 52 -23.00 17.81 -3.70
CA LEU A 52 -21.57 17.72 -3.41
C LEU A 52 -20.74 17.99 -4.66
N GLU A 53 -19.61 18.66 -4.47
CA GLU A 53 -18.52 18.72 -5.43
C GLU A 53 -17.35 17.89 -4.88
N ILE A 54 -16.89 16.91 -5.66
CA ILE A 54 -15.78 16.04 -5.28
C ILE A 54 -14.65 16.26 -6.29
N LYS A 55 -13.48 16.61 -5.78
CA LYS A 55 -12.27 16.86 -6.57
C LYS A 55 -11.15 15.91 -6.14
N VAL A 56 -10.67 15.10 -7.08
CA VAL A 56 -9.47 14.29 -6.87
C VAL A 56 -8.27 15.14 -7.27
N THR A 57 -7.50 15.57 -6.28
CA THR A 57 -6.20 16.21 -6.52
C THR A 57 -5.11 15.14 -6.42
N PRO A 58 -4.29 14.92 -7.46
CA PRO A 58 -3.07 14.14 -7.30
C PRO A 58 -2.26 14.83 -6.21
N ASN A 59 -1.91 14.07 -5.18
CA ASN A 59 -1.16 14.61 -4.06
C ASN A 59 0.33 14.63 -4.45
N GLU A 60 0.68 15.52 -5.37
CA GLU A 60 2.03 15.66 -5.96
C GLU A 60 3.09 16.12 -4.93
N ARG A 61 2.68 16.35 -3.68
CA ARG A 61 3.53 16.76 -2.56
C ARG A 61 3.57 15.73 -1.42
N VAL A 62 3.07 14.52 -1.64
CA VAL A 62 3.22 13.46 -0.64
C VAL A 62 4.50 12.71 -0.94
N ASP A 63 5.43 12.80 -0.01
CA ASP A 63 6.62 11.96 -0.02
C ASP A 63 6.19 10.49 -0.17
N GLN A 64 6.72 9.82 -1.19
CA GLN A 64 6.44 8.42 -1.44
C GLN A 64 7.62 7.57 -0.95
N VAL A 65 7.32 6.45 -0.31
CA VAL A 65 8.32 5.43 0.01
C VAL A 65 8.14 4.28 -0.95
N LEU A 66 9.13 4.09 -1.84
CA LEU A 66 9.21 2.89 -2.67
C LEU A 66 9.80 1.77 -1.82
N GLU A 67 9.34 0.54 -2.03
CA GLU A 67 9.75 -0.60 -1.22
C GLU A 67 10.06 -1.82 -2.10
N LEU A 68 11.01 -2.65 -1.66
CA LEU A 68 11.38 -3.90 -2.32
C LEU A 68 11.86 -4.94 -1.30
N TRP A 69 11.69 -6.23 -1.59
CA TRP A 69 12.26 -7.31 -0.79
C TRP A 69 13.53 -7.88 -1.43
N GLU A 70 14.61 -8.00 -0.65
CA GLU A 70 15.72 -8.90 -0.95
C GLU A 70 15.49 -10.24 -0.25
N ASN A 71 15.70 -11.34 -0.95
CA ASN A 71 15.35 -12.70 -0.55
C ASN A 71 16.58 -13.60 -0.60
N GLN A 72 16.69 -14.48 0.39
CA GLN A 72 17.70 -15.54 0.43
C GLN A 72 17.09 -16.84 0.93
N ARG A 73 17.72 -17.94 0.53
CA ARG A 73 17.39 -19.29 0.98
C ARG A 73 18.57 -19.90 1.71
N TYR A 74 18.29 -20.72 2.70
CA TYR A 74 19.32 -21.51 3.34
C TYR A 74 19.66 -22.73 2.48
N HIS A 75 20.94 -22.85 2.13
CA HIS A 75 21.52 -24.02 1.49
C HIS A 75 22.50 -24.70 2.46
N ILE A 76 22.51 -26.03 2.51
CA ILE A 76 23.29 -26.79 3.50
C ILE A 76 24.79 -26.43 3.44
N VAL A 77 25.34 -26.29 2.23
CA VAL A 77 26.76 -25.99 1.99
C VAL A 77 27.04 -24.49 1.90
N LYS A 78 26.19 -23.74 1.18
CA LYS A 78 26.42 -22.32 0.87
C LYS A 78 25.87 -21.38 1.96
N LYS A 79 25.21 -21.93 2.97
CA LYS A 79 24.42 -21.19 3.97
C LYS A 79 23.40 -20.30 3.26
N TRP A 80 23.18 -19.09 3.74
CA TRP A 80 22.26 -18.15 3.12
C TRP A 80 22.76 -17.72 1.74
N THR A 81 22.02 -18.10 0.70
CA THR A 81 22.39 -17.84 -0.70
C THR A 81 21.25 -17.17 -1.47
N THR A 82 21.63 -16.42 -2.51
CA THR A 82 20.74 -15.82 -3.51
C THR A 82 20.57 -16.70 -4.74
N ASP A 83 21.26 -17.85 -4.80
CA ASP A 83 21.11 -18.83 -5.88
C ASP A 83 19.74 -19.52 -5.74
N THR A 84 18.69 -18.83 -6.18
CA THR A 84 17.30 -19.28 -6.10
C THR A 84 16.89 -20.16 -7.27
N HIS A 85 17.78 -20.40 -8.24
CA HIS A 85 17.45 -21.19 -9.42
C HIS A 85 17.49 -22.69 -9.10
N ILE A 86 16.49 -23.16 -8.37
CA ILE A 86 16.09 -24.57 -8.42
C ILE A 86 15.36 -24.70 -9.76
N SER A 87 16.00 -25.31 -10.77
CA SER A 87 15.40 -25.50 -12.09
C SER A 87 14.02 -26.15 -11.97
N GLY A 88 12.98 -25.47 -12.47
CA GLY A 88 11.58 -25.89 -12.37
C GLY A 88 10.80 -25.33 -11.17
N SER A 89 11.43 -24.54 -10.30
CA SER A 89 10.75 -23.88 -9.17
C SER A 89 10.12 -22.55 -9.60
N THR A 90 8.87 -22.33 -9.20
CA THR A 90 8.15 -21.05 -9.31
C THR A 90 8.37 -20.16 -8.07
N GLU A 91 9.32 -20.51 -7.22
CA GLU A 91 9.61 -19.76 -6.00
C GLU A 91 10.21 -18.38 -6.27
N ARG A 92 10.08 -17.49 -5.28
CA ARG A 92 10.58 -16.12 -5.37
C ARG A 92 12.09 -16.08 -5.60
N LYS A 93 12.50 -15.28 -6.58
CA LYS A 93 13.90 -14.97 -6.87
C LYS A 93 14.47 -13.97 -5.86
N ARG A 94 15.77 -13.64 -6.01
CA ARG A 94 16.51 -12.74 -5.11
C ARG A 94 15.74 -11.46 -4.79
N TRP A 95 15.15 -10.79 -5.77
CA TRP A 95 14.41 -9.56 -5.58
C TRP A 95 12.94 -9.78 -5.87
N SER A 96 12.05 -9.24 -5.02
CA SER A 96 10.60 -9.33 -5.26
C SER A 96 9.86 -8.08 -4.82
N SER A 97 8.71 -7.83 -5.46
CA SER A 97 7.80 -6.75 -5.10
C SER A 97 7.21 -6.96 -3.70
N VAL A 98 6.95 -5.86 -3.00
CA VAL A 98 6.23 -5.87 -1.71
C VAL A 98 4.73 -6.13 -1.92
N THR A 99 4.16 -5.64 -3.01
CA THR A 99 2.71 -5.67 -3.28
C THR A 99 2.27 -6.89 -4.07
N ASP A 100 3.14 -7.50 -4.86
CA ASP A 100 2.84 -8.70 -5.65
C ASP A 100 3.91 -9.78 -5.46
N ALA A 101 3.51 -10.87 -4.84
CA ALA A 101 4.36 -12.02 -4.56
C ALA A 101 4.91 -12.72 -5.80
N ASN A 102 4.24 -12.57 -6.96
CA ASN A 102 4.61 -13.24 -8.21
C ASN A 102 5.66 -12.46 -9.01
N ILE A 103 5.84 -11.17 -8.71
CA ILE A 103 6.83 -10.33 -9.37
C ILE A 103 8.17 -10.51 -8.67
N SER A 104 9.06 -11.31 -9.26
CA SER A 104 10.42 -11.51 -8.76
C SER A 104 11.48 -11.67 -9.87
N SER A 105 12.70 -11.22 -9.60
CA SER A 105 13.85 -11.33 -10.49
C SER A 105 15.16 -11.56 -9.72
N ASN A 106 16.20 -12.01 -10.44
CA ASN A 106 17.57 -12.01 -9.95
C ASN A 106 18.21 -10.61 -10.04
N ALA A 107 17.75 -9.78 -10.97
CA ALA A 107 18.19 -8.39 -11.14
C ALA A 107 17.30 -7.45 -10.33
N PHE A 108 17.90 -6.43 -9.73
CA PHE A 108 17.20 -5.47 -8.89
C PHE A 108 16.29 -4.58 -9.74
N GLU A 109 16.81 -4.09 -10.86
CA GLU A 109 16.19 -3.11 -11.76
C GLU A 109 14.93 -3.66 -12.46
N GLU A 110 14.82 -4.98 -12.60
CA GLU A 110 13.67 -5.64 -13.22
C GLU A 110 12.42 -5.62 -12.34
N VAL A 111 12.58 -5.42 -11.03
CA VAL A 111 11.46 -5.44 -10.06
C VAL A 111 11.36 -4.18 -9.22
N ALA A 112 12.42 -3.36 -9.18
CA ALA A 112 12.42 -2.10 -8.46
C ALA A 112 11.30 -1.17 -8.99
N PRO A 113 10.42 -0.65 -8.13
CA PRO A 113 9.44 0.35 -8.52
C PRO A 113 10.11 1.57 -9.13
N LYS A 114 9.50 2.13 -10.17
CA LYS A 114 10.00 3.35 -10.80
C LYS A 114 9.68 4.55 -9.92
N VAL A 115 10.66 5.45 -9.81
CA VAL A 115 10.47 6.75 -9.17
C VAL A 115 9.45 7.54 -10.00
N PRO A 116 8.37 8.06 -9.39
CA PRO A 116 7.43 8.93 -10.08
C PRO A 116 8.16 10.15 -10.66
N SER A 117 7.78 10.56 -11.87
CA SER A 117 8.49 11.62 -12.61
C SER A 117 8.51 12.99 -11.92
N HIS A 118 7.60 13.23 -10.97
CA HIS A 118 7.50 14.48 -10.21
C HIS A 118 8.27 14.45 -8.88
N LEU A 119 8.90 13.31 -8.53
CA LEU A 119 9.64 13.14 -7.29
C LEU A 119 11.12 12.89 -7.55
N LYS A 120 11.94 13.20 -6.56
CA LYS A 120 13.37 12.88 -6.53
C LYS A 120 13.62 11.81 -5.48
N ALA A 121 14.24 10.71 -5.90
CA ALA A 121 14.66 9.65 -4.99
C ALA A 121 15.92 10.03 -4.20
N GLU A 122 15.92 9.73 -2.91
CA GLU A 122 17.10 9.85 -2.03
C GLU A 122 18.11 8.71 -2.25
N GLY A 123 17.63 7.57 -2.73
CA GLY A 123 18.42 6.35 -2.89
C GLY A 123 17.90 5.21 -2.02
N TRP A 124 18.25 3.99 -2.40
CA TRP A 124 17.81 2.79 -1.70
C TRP A 124 18.60 2.57 -0.42
N THR A 125 17.89 2.38 0.69
CA THR A 125 18.42 2.12 2.02
C THR A 125 17.75 0.89 2.63
N LEU A 126 18.42 0.25 3.59
CA LEU A 126 17.87 -0.90 4.31
C LEU A 126 16.93 -0.43 5.42
N ASP A 127 15.74 -1.03 5.47
CA ASP A 127 14.83 -0.91 6.61
C ASP A 127 15.07 -2.08 7.58
N VAL A 128 15.65 -1.77 8.72
CA VAL A 128 15.97 -2.75 9.78
C VAL A 128 14.92 -2.81 10.88
N SER A 129 13.80 -2.08 10.76
CA SER A 129 12.80 -1.95 11.82
C SER A 129 12.07 -3.26 12.16
N GLN A 130 11.96 -4.18 11.21
CA GLN A 130 11.14 -5.40 11.34
C GLN A 130 11.95 -6.68 11.62
N GLY A 131 13.28 -6.64 11.43
CA GLY A 131 14.13 -7.82 11.40
C GLY A 131 15.19 -7.84 12.49
N ASP A 132 16.16 -8.74 12.30
CA ASP A 132 17.41 -8.74 13.06
C ASP A 132 18.21 -7.44 12.86
N ASP A 133 19.42 -7.37 13.42
CA ASP A 133 20.31 -6.20 13.30
C ASP A 133 20.66 -5.83 11.85
N ASN A 134 20.42 -6.72 10.89
CA ASN A 134 20.64 -6.53 9.46
C ASN A 134 19.33 -6.43 8.65
N GLY A 135 18.19 -6.35 9.33
CA GLY A 135 16.84 -6.26 8.77
C GLY A 135 16.27 -7.56 8.23
N TRP A 136 16.91 -8.70 8.48
CA TRP A 136 16.40 -10.00 8.05
C TRP A 136 15.24 -10.47 8.92
N ILE A 137 14.18 -10.92 8.27
CA ILE A 137 13.11 -11.73 8.87
C ILE A 137 13.14 -13.12 8.26
N TYR A 138 12.77 -14.12 9.05
CA TYR A 138 13.01 -15.54 8.78
C TYR A 138 11.69 -16.30 8.68
N ALA A 139 11.61 -17.29 7.80
CA ALA A 139 10.44 -18.15 7.67
C ALA A 139 10.81 -19.57 7.18
N PRO A 140 9.91 -20.57 7.38
CA PRO A 140 10.10 -21.90 6.79
C PRO A 140 9.92 -21.89 5.26
N SER A 141 9.17 -20.93 4.73
CA SER A 141 8.94 -20.73 3.30
C SER A 141 8.55 -19.27 3.00
N PHE A 142 8.48 -18.89 1.72
CA PHE A 142 8.09 -17.53 1.31
C PHE A 142 6.63 -17.17 1.64
N SER A 143 5.79 -18.13 2.03
CA SER A 143 4.43 -17.89 2.54
C SER A 143 4.41 -17.52 4.03
N GLY A 144 5.56 -17.55 4.72
CA GLY A 144 5.62 -17.33 6.16
C GLY A 144 5.26 -18.58 6.97
N PRO A 145 4.97 -18.43 8.27
CA PRO A 145 4.99 -17.19 9.05
C PRO A 145 6.40 -16.61 9.18
N TRP A 146 6.49 -15.29 9.28
CA TRP A 146 7.76 -14.57 9.40
C TRP A 146 8.08 -14.26 10.87
N GLN A 147 9.33 -14.40 11.26
CA GLN A 147 9.84 -14.10 12.60
C GLN A 147 11.05 -13.18 12.52
N LYS A 148 11.23 -12.37 13.55
CA LYS A 148 12.35 -11.43 13.66
C LYS A 148 13.69 -12.18 13.76
N ASP A 149 13.76 -13.16 14.67
CA ASP A 149 14.98 -13.87 14.99
C ASP A 149 15.14 -15.16 14.16
N PRO A 150 16.38 -15.56 13.83
CA PRO A 150 16.63 -16.84 13.17
C PRO A 150 16.22 -18.02 14.06
N PHE A 151 15.62 -19.04 13.46
CA PHE A 151 15.20 -20.26 14.15
C PHE A 151 15.55 -21.50 13.34
N THR A 152 15.60 -22.67 14.00
CA THR A 152 16.12 -23.93 13.44
C THR A 152 15.47 -24.35 12.11
N LEU A 153 14.18 -24.08 11.94
CA LEU A 153 13.41 -24.46 10.74
C LEU A 153 13.38 -23.35 9.67
N ALA A 154 14.09 -22.24 9.86
CA ALA A 154 14.12 -21.15 8.90
C ALA A 154 14.85 -21.57 7.61
N MET A 155 14.13 -21.64 6.50
CA MET A 155 14.68 -21.99 5.19
C MET A 155 14.76 -20.79 4.26
N VAL A 156 14.01 -19.73 4.53
CA VAL A 156 14.10 -18.47 3.79
C VAL A 156 14.27 -17.31 4.74
N ARG A 157 14.89 -16.25 4.23
CA ARG A 157 14.89 -14.94 4.88
C ARG A 157 14.67 -13.85 3.84
N ARG A 158 14.11 -12.74 4.28
CA ARG A 158 13.99 -11.52 3.47
C ARG A 158 14.28 -10.27 4.29
N ARG A 159 14.70 -9.20 3.63
CA ARG A 159 14.87 -7.88 4.25
C ARG A 159 14.35 -6.79 3.33
N LYS A 160 13.81 -5.72 3.93
CA LYS A 160 13.16 -4.65 3.19
C LYS A 160 14.18 -3.59 2.79
N TRP A 161 14.10 -3.17 1.54
CA TRP A 161 14.77 -1.99 1.02
C TRP A 161 13.73 -0.91 0.78
N ILE A 162 14.06 0.33 1.14
CA ILE A 162 13.18 1.49 0.97
C ILE A 162 13.91 2.61 0.23
N ASN A 163 13.19 3.38 -0.57
CA ASN A 163 13.70 4.58 -1.22
C ASN A 163 12.67 5.69 -1.08
N ARG A 164 13.03 6.71 -0.28
CA ARG A 164 12.19 7.88 -0.05
C ARG A 164 12.28 8.80 -1.25
N CYS A 165 11.13 9.19 -1.75
CA CYS A 165 10.98 10.05 -2.90
C CYS A 165 10.25 11.31 -2.44
N THR A 166 10.93 12.45 -2.49
CA THR A 166 10.41 13.73 -2.03
C THR A 166 10.19 14.66 -3.23
N ALA A 167 9.29 15.63 -3.08
CA ALA A 167 9.14 16.67 -4.10
C ALA A 167 10.45 17.47 -4.18
N PRO A 168 10.94 17.83 -5.38
CA PRO A 168 12.12 18.67 -5.50
C PRO A 168 11.88 20.01 -4.81
N ASP A 169 12.81 20.44 -3.97
CA ASP A 169 12.77 21.77 -3.37
C ASP A 169 12.75 22.82 -4.48
N ASN A 170 11.73 23.68 -4.50
CA ASN A 170 11.71 24.85 -5.37
C ASN A 170 12.80 25.82 -4.87
N GLN A 171 13.99 25.76 -5.45
CA GLN A 171 15.01 26.81 -5.35
C GLN A 171 14.70 27.97 -6.28
#